data_AF-A0A7U5YSQ5-F1
#
_entry.id   AF-A0A7U5YSQ5-F1
#
_cell.length_a   1.000
_cell.length_b   1.000
_cell.length_c   1.000
_cell.angle_alpha   90.00
_cell.angle_beta   90.00
_cell.angle_gamma   90.00
#
_symmetry.space_group_name_H-M   'P 1'
#
loop_
_entity.id
_entity.type
_entity.pdbx_description
1 polymer ?
#
loop_
_entity_poly.entity_id
_entity_poly.type
_entity_poly.pdbx_seq_one_letter_code
_entity_poly.pdbx_strand_id
1 'polypeptide(L)'
;MKNKIPEESVLQELKKLTTRIFQLCVENNMPVVIGYSYELSRNEDGYSTNKSITAYADEKKGAWNSTIAAAVMMLRMKEVPKKAIHAMAEMAAACELVRAMSEDSDSEEKSLH
;
A
#
# COMPACT_ATOMS: atom_id res chain seq x y z
N MET A 1 21.25 1.54 -2.37
CA MET A 1 20.76 1.91 -1.03
C MET A 1 21.91 1.78 -0.06
N LYS A 2 22.09 2.70 0.91
CA LYS A 2 23.10 2.51 1.96
C LYS A 2 22.71 1.25 2.75
N ASN A 3 23.53 0.19 2.68
CA ASN A 3 23.35 -1.07 3.42
C ASN A 3 23.66 -0.84 4.90
N LYS A 4 22.87 0.01 5.57
CA LYS A 4 23.02 0.32 6.99
C LYS A 4 21.70 -0.01 7.68
N ILE A 5 21.79 -0.85 8.71
CA ILE A 5 20.71 -1.03 9.68
C ILE A 5 20.29 0.38 10.16
N PRO A 6 18.99 0.76 10.07
CA PRO A 6 18.55 2.08 10.48
C PRO A 6 18.92 2.37 11.94
N GLU A 7 19.20 3.63 12.22
CA GLU A 7 19.42 4.06 13.60
C GLU A 7 18.11 3.95 14.40
N GLU A 8 18.21 3.57 15.67
CA GLU A 8 17.05 3.36 16.54
C GLU A 8 16.18 4.62 16.65
N SER A 9 16.80 5.80 16.66
CA SER A 9 16.10 7.10 16.64
C SER A 9 15.16 7.24 15.43
N VAL A 10 15.59 6.80 14.25
CA VAL A 10 14.79 6.81 13.02
C VAL A 10 13.60 5.85 13.16
N LEU A 11 13.82 4.66 13.71
CA LEU A 11 12.75 3.68 13.92
C LEU A 11 11.70 4.19 14.92
N GLN A 12 12.14 4.87 15.98
CA GLN A 12 11.25 5.49 16.98
C GLN A 12 10.45 6.65 16.39
N GLU A 13 11.08 7.50 15.58
CA GLU A 13 10.40 8.59 14.88
C GLU A 13 9.35 8.05 13.90
N LEU A 14 9.71 7.06 13.08
CA LEU A 14 8.77 6.37 12.18
C LEU A 14 7.58 5.78 12.96
N LYS A 15 7.84 5.12 14.09
CA LYS A 15 6.78 4.57 14.95
C LYS A 15 5.84 5.66 15.46
N LYS A 16 6.37 6.80 15.90
CA LYS A 16 5.58 7.94 16.38
C LYS A 16 4.71 8.52 15.25
N LEU A 17 5.29 8.76 14.07
CA LEU A 17 4.59 9.31 12.91
C LEU A 17 3.50 8.36 12.41
N THR A 18 3.82 7.08 12.25
CA THR A 18 2.83 6.07 11.80
C THR A 18 1.69 5.92 12.80
N THR A 19 1.96 5.94 14.10
CA THR A 19 0.92 5.93 15.14
C THR A 19 0.02 7.16 15.03
N ARG A 20 0.59 8.35 14.83
CA ARG A 20 -0.19 9.59 14.72
C ARG A 20 -1.08 9.59 13.47
N ILE A 21 -0.55 9.17 12.31
CA ILE A 21 -1.32 9.07 11.07
C ILE A 21 -2.47 8.07 11.25
N PHE A 22 -2.18 6.90 11.82
CA PHE A 22 -3.20 5.88 12.07
C PHE A 22 -4.35 6.40 12.93
N GLN A 23 -4.04 7.07 14.05
CA GLN A 23 -5.07 7.66 14.92
C GLN A 23 -5.95 8.66 14.18
N LEU A 24 -5.35 9.59 13.43
CA LEU A 24 -6.09 10.57 12.63
C LEU A 24 -7.01 9.88 11.61
N CYS A 25 -6.53 8.84 10.92
CA CYS A 25 -7.34 8.10 9.96
C CYS A 25 -8.51 7.36 10.64
N VAL A 26 -8.28 6.72 11.78
CA VAL A 26 -9.33 6.04 12.55
C VAL A 26 -10.39 7.03 13.05
N GLU A 27 -9.97 8.16 13.62
CA GLU A 27 -10.87 9.21 14.15
C GLU A 27 -11.78 9.80 13.06
N ASN A 28 -11.34 9.77 11.80
CA ASN A 28 -12.07 10.33 10.66
C ASN A 28 -12.66 9.25 9.74
N ASN A 29 -12.70 7.98 10.17
CA ASN A 29 -13.24 6.87 9.39
C ASN A 29 -12.60 6.71 8.00
N MET A 30 -11.31 7.03 7.87
CA MET A 30 -10.57 6.95 6.62
C MET A 30 -9.74 5.66 6.56
N PRO A 31 -9.87 4.82 5.52
CA PRO A 31 -9.03 3.65 5.37
C PRO A 31 -7.56 4.07 5.17
N VAL A 32 -6.64 3.38 5.84
CA VAL A 32 -5.21 3.65 5.76
C VAL A 32 -4.38 2.36 5.88
N VAL A 33 -3.26 2.33 5.18
CA VAL A 33 -2.22 1.31 5.35
C VAL A 33 -0.86 1.99 5.27
N ILE A 34 0.01 1.69 6.24
CA ILE A 34 1.38 2.18 6.30
C ILE A 34 2.28 0.99 6.54
N GLY A 35 3.25 0.78 5.66
CA GLY A 35 4.19 -0.31 5.75
C GLY A 35 5.60 0.16 5.43
N TYR A 36 6.57 -0.34 6.17
CA TYR A 36 7.99 -0.18 5.84
C TYR A 36 8.76 -1.44 6.25
N SER A 37 9.80 -1.75 5.49
CA SER A 37 10.71 -2.85 5.75
C SER A 37 12.13 -2.34 5.87
N TYR A 38 12.91 -2.94 6.77
CA TYR A 38 14.31 -2.61 6.95
C TYR A 38 15.12 -3.85 7.29
N GLU A 39 16.41 -3.81 6.97
CA GLU A 39 17.34 -4.87 7.33
C GLU A 39 17.60 -4.86 8.85
N LEU A 40 17.45 -6.01 9.49
CA LEU A 40 17.79 -6.22 10.90
C LEU A 40 19.23 -6.65 11.07
N SER A 41 19.69 -7.54 10.20
CA SER A 41 21.04 -8.07 10.20
C SER A 41 21.43 -8.54 8.81
N ARG A 42 22.75 -8.56 8.56
CA ARG A 42 23.36 -9.18 7.39
C ARG A 42 24.62 -9.91 7.82
N ASN A 43 24.72 -11.16 7.39
CA ASN A 43 25.85 -12.04 7.60
C ASN A 43 26.20 -12.76 6.28
N GLU A 44 27.14 -13.70 6.33
CA GLU A 44 27.57 -14.47 5.14
C GLU A 44 26.44 -15.35 4.57
N ASP A 45 25.51 -15.78 5.43
CA ASP A 45 24.37 -16.62 5.05
C ASP A 45 23.17 -15.84 4.46
N GLY A 46 23.24 -14.50 4.46
CA GLY A 46 22.23 -13.63 3.87
C GLY A 46 21.86 -12.43 4.74
N TYR A 47 20.62 -11.98 4.60
CA TYR A 47 20.09 -10.84 5.35
C TYR A 47 18.72 -11.17 5.93
N SER A 48 18.44 -10.63 7.11
CA SER A 48 17.14 -10.70 7.75
C SER A 48 16.47 -9.34 7.71
N THR A 49 15.15 -9.31 7.51
CA THR A 49 14.37 -8.07 7.45
C THR A 49 13.30 -8.04 8.52
N ASN A 50 13.05 -6.86 9.06
CA ASN A 50 11.82 -6.56 9.78
C ASN A 50 10.83 -5.92 8.82
N LYS A 51 9.55 -6.15 9.06
CA LYS A 51 8.45 -5.49 8.38
C LYS A 51 7.47 -4.96 9.41
N SER A 52 7.34 -3.64 9.46
CA SER A 52 6.36 -2.94 10.28
C SER A 52 5.15 -2.60 9.43
N ILE A 53 3.94 -2.92 9.92
CA ILE A 53 2.68 -2.64 9.22
C ILE A 53 1.67 -2.12 10.23
N THR A 54 1.03 -1.01 9.90
CA THR A 54 -0.12 -0.44 10.62
C THR A 54 -1.23 -0.20 9.61
N ALA A 55 -2.44 -0.65 9.91
CA ALA A 55 -3.54 -0.61 8.95
C ALA A 55 -4.91 -0.50 9.61
N TYR A 56 -5.79 0.30 9.00
CA TYR A 56 -7.20 0.40 9.31
C TYR A 56 -8.00 0.33 8.00
N ALA A 57 -8.80 -0.72 7.85
CA ALA A 57 -9.77 -0.89 6.77
C ALA A 57 -10.90 -1.75 7.34
N ASP A 58 -12.11 -1.20 7.38
CA ASP A 58 -13.28 -1.84 8.00
C ASP A 58 -14.53 -1.54 7.16
N GLU A 59 -14.94 -2.56 6.38
CA GLU A 59 -16.12 -2.50 5.53
C GLU A 59 -17.40 -2.23 6.32
N LYS A 60 -17.54 -2.79 7.52
CA LYS A 60 -18.74 -2.62 8.35
C LYS A 60 -18.89 -1.21 8.89
N LYS A 61 -17.77 -0.50 9.05
CA LYS A 61 -17.74 0.90 9.51
C LYS A 61 -17.74 1.91 8.36
N GLY A 62 -17.74 1.45 7.11
CA GLY A 62 -17.64 2.32 5.93
C GLY A 62 -16.23 2.89 5.68
N ALA A 63 -15.25 2.58 6.52
CA ALA A 63 -13.83 2.90 6.28
C ALA A 63 -13.23 1.88 5.32
N TRP A 64 -13.72 1.88 4.07
CA TRP A 64 -13.35 0.88 3.07
C TRP A 64 -12.94 1.52 1.76
N ASN A 65 -11.81 1.03 1.25
CA ASN A 65 -11.37 1.25 -0.11
C ASN A 65 -10.71 -0.05 -0.59
N SER A 66 -11.12 -0.52 -1.76
CA SER A 66 -10.70 -1.84 -2.27
C SER A 66 -9.19 -1.93 -2.49
N THR A 67 -8.53 -0.87 -2.95
CA THR A 67 -7.08 -0.89 -3.19
C THR A 67 -6.30 -0.87 -1.88
N ILE A 68 -6.76 -0.10 -0.88
CA ILE A 68 -6.18 -0.12 0.46
C ILE A 68 -6.37 -1.48 1.13
N ALA A 69 -7.57 -2.07 1.04
CA ALA A 69 -7.84 -3.40 1.60
C ALA A 69 -6.95 -4.48 0.97
N ALA A 70 -6.79 -4.46 -0.36
CA ALA A 70 -5.88 -5.36 -1.07
C ALA A 70 -4.42 -5.17 -0.61
N ALA A 71 -3.96 -3.93 -0.46
CA ALA A 71 -2.63 -3.63 0.04
C ALA A 71 -2.41 -4.16 1.47
N VAL A 72 -3.40 -4.06 2.37
CA VAL A 72 -3.33 -4.64 3.72
C VAL A 72 -3.16 -6.15 3.67
N MET A 73 -3.93 -6.84 2.82
CA MET A 73 -3.83 -8.29 2.65
C MET A 73 -2.44 -8.69 2.16
N MET A 74 -1.95 -8.02 1.11
CA MET A 74 -0.64 -8.28 0.51
C MET A 74 0.51 -8.02 1.51
N LEU A 75 0.46 -6.91 2.24
CA LEU A 75 1.50 -6.57 3.21
C LEU A 75 1.57 -7.58 4.36
N ARG A 76 0.45 -8.19 4.77
CA ARG A 76 0.43 -9.22 5.82
C ARG A 76 1.02 -10.56 5.39
N MET A 77 1.17 -10.82 4.10
CA MET A 77 1.77 -12.06 3.60
C MET A 77 3.26 -12.12 3.96
N LYS A 78 3.80 -13.31 4.23
CA LYS A 78 5.26 -13.48 4.39
C LYS A 78 6.00 -13.11 3.12
N GLU A 79 5.47 -13.56 1.99
CA GLU A 79 5.96 -13.29 0.65
C GLU A 79 4.76 -13.26 -0.31
N VAL A 80 4.76 -12.34 -1.26
CA VAL A 80 3.76 -12.30 -2.33
C VAL A 80 4.36 -12.99 -3.55
N PRO A 81 3.75 -14.07 -4.07
CA PRO A 81 4.27 -14.75 -5.25
C PRO A 81 4.36 -13.80 -6.45
N LYS A 82 5.47 -13.86 -7.20
CA LYS A 82 5.67 -13.01 -8.40
C LYS A 82 4.50 -13.07 -9.38
N LYS A 83 3.89 -14.25 -9.57
CA LYS A 83 2.72 -14.40 -10.47
C LYS A 83 1.53 -13.54 -10.02
N ALA A 84 1.29 -13.44 -8.71
CA ALA A 84 0.22 -12.59 -8.18
C ALA A 84 0.52 -11.10 -8.45
N ILE A 85 1.78 -10.68 -8.34
CA ILE A 85 2.20 -9.30 -8.66
C ILE A 85 1.96 -9.00 -10.15
N HIS A 86 2.34 -9.90 -11.05
CA HIS A 86 2.12 -9.71 -12.50
C HIS A 86 0.62 -9.64 -12.82
N ALA A 87 -0.19 -10.55 -12.28
CA ALA A 87 -1.64 -10.53 -12.49
C ALA A 87 -2.26 -9.21 -11.99
N MET A 88 -1.82 -8.68 -10.85
CA MET A 88 -2.28 -7.37 -10.36
C MET A 88 -1.86 -6.22 -11.27
N ALA A 89 -0.65 -6.26 -11.84
CA ALA A 89 -0.20 -5.25 -12.79
C ALA A 89 -1.01 -5.27 -14.09
N GLU A 90 -1.32 -6.46 -14.62
CA GLU A 90 -2.18 -6.62 -15.80
C GLU A 90 -3.61 -6.11 -15.54
N MET A 91 -4.18 -6.44 -14.37
CA MET A 91 -5.50 -5.91 -13.97
C MET A 91 -5.49 -4.38 -13.87
N ALA A 92 -4.45 -3.79 -13.27
CA ALA A 92 -4.32 -2.34 -13.18
C ALA A 92 -4.25 -1.68 -14.58
N ALA A 93 -3.46 -2.24 -15.49
CA ALA A 93 -3.36 -1.74 -16.86
C ALA A 93 -4.70 -1.83 -17.63
N ALA A 94 -5.45 -2.93 -17.44
CA ALA A 94 -6.77 -3.08 -18.03
C ALA A 94 -7.77 -2.04 -17.48
N CYS A 95 -7.74 -1.75 -16.18
CA CYS A 95 -8.58 -0.70 -15.58
C CYS A 95 -8.26 0.69 -16.15
N GLU A 96 -6.99 1.03 -16.34
CA GLU A 96 -6.59 2.30 -16.95
C GLU A 96 -7.06 2.43 -18.41
N LEU A 97 -6.98 1.34 -19.18
CA LEU A 97 -7.48 1.31 -20.55
C LEU A 97 -8.99 1.56 -20.62
N VAL A 98 -9.77 0.88 -19.77
CA VAL A 98 -11.22 1.08 -19.69
C VAL A 98 -11.56 2.52 -19.31
N ARG A 99 -10.80 3.12 -18.38
CA ARG A 99 -10.98 4.51 -17.97
C ARG A 99 -10.73 5.48 -19.14
N ALA A 100 -9.63 5.30 -19.87
CA ALA A 100 -9.31 6.13 -21.04
C ALA A 100 -10.40 6.04 -22.13
N MET A 101 -10.90 4.84 -22.42
CA MET A 101 -11.99 4.64 -23.39
C MET A 101 -13.32 5.26 -22.96
N SER A 102 -13.57 5.32 -21.64
CA SER A 102 -14.78 5.96 -21.10
C SER A 102 -14.68 7.49 -21.16
N GLU A 103 -13.48 8.04 -20.96
CA GLU A 103 -13.22 9.49 -21.06
C GLU A 103 -13.31 9.99 -22.52
N ASP A 104 -12.86 9.19 -23.49
CA ASP A 104 -12.95 9.53 -24.91
C ASP A 104 -14.41 9.52 -25.42
N SER A 105 -15.23 8.55 -24.98
CA SER A 105 -16.65 8.48 -25.39
C SER A 105 -17.51 9.60 -24.82
N ASP A 106 -17.27 10.03 -23.57
CA ASP A 106 -17.94 11.19 -22.97
C ASP A 106 -17.55 12.53 -23.65
N SER A 107 -16.38 12.58 -24.29
CA SER A 107 -15.90 13.77 -25.01
C SER A 107 -16.50 13.92 -26.40
N GLU A 108 -16.77 12.81 -27.10
CA GLU A 108 -17.49 12.81 -28.38
C GLU A 108 -18.97 13.18 -28.21
N GLU A 109 -19.62 12.70 -27.13
CA GLU A 109 -21.03 12.97 -26.86
C GLU A 109 -21.30 14.46 -26.55
N LYS A 110 -20.36 15.14 -25.87
CA LYS A 110 -20.43 16.59 -25.60
C LYS A 110 -20.09 17.47 -26.82
N SER A 111 -19.41 16.94 -27.83
CA SER A 111 -19.11 17.68 -29.07
C SER A 111 -20.28 17.67 -30.06
N LEU A 112 -21.29 16.83 -29.84
CA LEU A 112 -22.43 16.61 -30.73
C LEU A 112 -23.70 17.38 -30.29
N HIS A 113 -23.63 18.23 -29.26
CA HIS A 113 -24.73 19.06 -28.76
C HIS A 113 -24.35 20.55 -28.71
#